data_AF-M9M1N7-F1
#
_entry.id   AF-M9M1N7-F1
#
_cell.length_a   1.000
_cell.length_b   1.000
_cell.length_c   1.000
_cell.angle_alpha   90.00
_cell.angle_beta   90.00
_cell.angle_gamma   90.00
#
_symmetry.space_group_name_H-M   'P 1'
#
loop_
_entity.id
_entity.type
_entity.pdbx_description
1 polymer ?
#
loop_
_entity_poly.entity_id
_entity_poly.type
_entity_poly.pdbx_seq_one_letter_code
_entity_poly.pdbx_strand_id
1 'polypeptide(L)'
;MAGQNVASNSSNRRHKHEGKQKHIIAFIFSLVLTLIAFVMVASAGVVNKTFTYILLLVMAVQQVIIQMAYWMHMKDKGHMLPIVFMIGGAFIAFLAIIMAVYWVWW
;
A
#
# COMPACT_ATOMS: atom_id res chain seq x y z
N MET A 1 -48.27 24.53 33.07
CA MET A 1 -46.89 25.06 33.00
C MET A 1 -45.98 23.94 32.53
N ALA A 2 -45.37 24.12 31.36
CA ALA A 2 -44.51 23.14 30.69
C ALA A 2 -43.13 23.08 31.34
N GLY A 3 -42.59 21.88 31.56
CA GLY A 3 -41.29 21.64 32.17
C GLY A 3 -40.49 20.59 31.41
N GLN A 4 -39.99 21.01 30.24
CA GLN A 4 -38.78 20.55 29.54
C GLN A 4 -38.44 19.05 29.55
N ASN A 5 -38.82 18.41 28.44
CA ASN A 5 -38.15 17.25 27.88
C ASN A 5 -36.66 17.58 27.65
N VAL A 6 -35.79 17.13 28.55
CA VAL A 6 -34.36 17.07 28.27
C VAL A 6 -34.17 15.92 27.28
N ALA A 7 -34.27 16.26 26.00
CA ALA A 7 -33.77 15.44 24.92
C ALA A 7 -32.29 15.16 25.22
N SER A 8 -32.00 13.98 25.74
CA SER A 8 -30.67 13.40 25.65
C SER A 8 -30.44 13.10 24.17
N ASN A 9 -30.06 14.14 23.44
CA ASN A 9 -29.38 14.03 22.17
C ASN A 9 -28.01 13.40 22.49
N SER A 10 -28.05 12.11 22.83
CA SER A 10 -26.95 11.20 22.72
C SER A 10 -26.64 11.20 21.24
N SER A 11 -25.79 12.16 20.88
CA SER A 11 -25.07 12.19 19.63
C SER A 11 -24.45 10.80 19.51
N ASN A 12 -25.17 9.95 18.79
CA ASN A 12 -24.65 8.76 18.19
C ASN A 12 -23.64 9.29 17.18
N ARG A 13 -22.47 9.68 17.72
CA ARG A 13 -21.24 9.86 16.98
C ARG A 13 -21.01 8.49 16.42
N ARG A 14 -21.66 8.22 15.28
CA ARG A 14 -21.34 7.16 14.35
C ARG A 14 -19.83 7.21 14.31
N HIS A 15 -19.20 6.26 15.00
CA HIS A 15 -17.80 5.93 14.80
C HIS A 15 -17.78 5.49 13.36
N LYS A 16 -17.61 6.48 12.48
CA LYS A 16 -17.61 6.32 11.06
C LYS A 16 -16.41 5.44 10.85
N HIS A 17 -16.71 4.18 10.58
CA HIS A 17 -15.77 3.09 10.35
C HIS A 17 -15.07 3.39 9.01
N GLU A 18 -14.36 4.52 8.94
CA GLU A 18 -13.70 5.06 7.75
C GLU A 18 -12.48 4.23 7.34
N GLY A 19 -12.17 3.15 8.07
CA GLY A 19 -11.10 2.21 7.72
C GLY A 19 -11.44 1.38 6.49
N LYS A 20 -12.67 0.85 6.38
CA LYS A 20 -13.01 -0.15 5.36
C LYS A 20 -13.01 0.42 3.93
N GLN A 21 -13.54 1.63 3.75
CA GLN A 21 -13.65 2.23 2.41
C GLN A 21 -12.29 2.64 1.84
N LYS A 22 -11.39 3.18 2.67
CA LYS A 22 -10.05 3.63 2.22
C LYS A 22 -9.17 2.44 1.80
N HIS A 23 -9.32 1.30 2.47
CA HIS A 23 -8.65 0.05 2.08
C HIS A 23 -9.15 -0.51 0.74
N ILE A 24 -10.46 -0.46 0.49
CA ILE A 24 -11.03 -0.94 -0.78
C ILE A 24 -10.55 -0.11 -1.97
N ILE A 25 -10.48 1.22 -1.84
CA ILE A 25 -9.94 2.09 -2.90
C ILE A 25 -8.48 1.73 -3.22
N ALA A 26 -7.64 1.54 -2.20
CA ALA A 26 -6.23 1.19 -2.39
C ALA A 26 -6.05 -0.19 -3.03
N PHE A 27 -6.89 -1.15 -2.64
CA PHE A 27 -6.90 -2.49 -3.22
C PHE A 27 -7.23 -2.44 -4.72
N ILE A 28 -8.29 -1.72 -5.10
CA ILE A 28 -8.67 -1.56 -6.50
C ILE A 28 -7.57 -0.83 -7.28
N PHE A 29 -6.96 0.21 -6.70
CA PHE A 29 -5.88 0.94 -7.33
C PHE A 29 -4.64 0.05 -7.59
N SER A 30 -4.25 -0.77 -6.60
CA SER A 30 -3.16 -1.75 -6.76
C SER A 30 -3.49 -2.78 -7.84
N LEU A 31 -4.73 -3.27 -7.89
CA LEU A 31 -5.20 -4.25 -8.89
C LEU A 31 -5.19 -3.68 -10.31
N VAL A 32 -5.60 -2.43 -10.50
CA VAL A 32 -5.52 -1.76 -11.81
C VAL A 32 -4.05 -1.62 -12.23
N LEU A 33 -3.18 -1.20 -11.32
CA LEU A 33 -1.77 -1.01 -11.60
C LEU A 33 -1.05 -2.33 -11.95
N THR A 34 -1.41 -3.45 -11.32
CA THR A 34 -0.90 -4.78 -11.71
C THR A 34 -1.44 -5.23 -13.06
N LEU A 35 -2.73 -5.01 -13.34
CA LEU A 35 -3.30 -5.32 -14.66
C LEU A 35 -2.58 -4.58 -15.79
N ILE A 36 -2.27 -3.29 -15.60
CA ILE A 36 -1.50 -2.51 -16.57
C ILE A 36 -0.11 -3.13 -16.80
N ALA A 37 0.57 -3.55 -15.73
CA ALA A 37 1.87 -4.21 -15.83
C ALA A 37 1.78 -5.53 -16.62
N PHE A 38 0.76 -6.35 -16.38
CA PHE A 38 0.55 -7.60 -17.12
C PHE A 38 0.22 -7.37 -18.60
N VAL A 39 -0.65 -6.41 -18.91
CA VAL A 39 -0.98 -6.03 -20.28
C VAL A 39 0.28 -5.55 -21.01
N MET A 40 1.09 -4.72 -20.36
CA MET A 40 2.33 -4.22 -20.94
C MET A 40 3.34 -5.34 -21.24
N VAL A 41 3.42 -6.38 -20.39
CA VAL A 41 4.25 -7.57 -20.65
C VAL A 41 3.66 -8.43 -21.76
N ALA A 42 2.34 -8.63 -21.79
CA ALA A 42 1.68 -9.37 -22.86
C ALA A 42 1.87 -8.69 -24.23
N SER A 43 1.89 -7.35 -24.26
CA SER A 43 2.19 -6.56 -25.46
C SER A 43 3.68 -6.31 -25.69
N ALA A 44 4.57 -6.79 -24.80
CA ALA A 44 6.02 -6.54 -24.88
C ALA A 44 6.69 -7.20 -26.09
N GLY A 45 6.00 -8.10 -26.81
CA GLY A 45 6.46 -8.61 -28.10
C GLY A 45 6.54 -7.53 -29.20
N VAL A 46 5.85 -6.40 -29.03
CA VAL A 46 5.76 -5.31 -30.03
C VAL A 46 6.66 -4.11 -29.66
N VAL A 47 7.13 -4.04 -28.41
CA VAL A 47 7.84 -2.88 -27.84
C VAL A 47 9.26 -3.26 -27.43
N ASN A 48 10.18 -2.29 -27.41
CA ASN A 48 11.57 -2.52 -26.99
C ASN A 48 11.64 -3.13 -25.58
N LYS A 49 12.24 -4.33 -25.46
CA LYS A 49 12.37 -5.08 -24.20
C LYS A 49 12.95 -4.25 -23.05
N THR A 50 13.90 -3.37 -23.35
CA THR A 50 14.53 -2.48 -22.37
C THR A 50 13.53 -1.49 -21.78
N PHE A 51 12.65 -0.94 -22.61
CA PHE A 51 11.59 -0.04 -22.17
C PHE A 51 10.57 -0.77 -21.27
N THR A 52 10.19 -1.99 -21.64
CA THR A 52 9.32 -2.84 -20.81
C THR A 52 9.93 -3.09 -19.43
N TYR A 53 11.21 -3.42 -19.34
CA TYR A 53 11.86 -3.66 -18.04
C TYR A 53 11.90 -2.43 -17.15
N ILE A 54 12.24 -1.26 -17.69
CA ILE A 54 12.28 -0.02 -16.92
C ILE A 54 10.88 0.31 -16.39
N LEU A 55 9.85 0.21 -17.24
CA LEU A 55 8.49 0.53 -16.84
C LEU A 55 7.97 -0.45 -15.77
N LEU A 56 8.27 -1.75 -15.90
CA LEU A 56 7.94 -2.75 -14.88
C LEU A 56 8.60 -2.44 -13.53
N LEU A 57 9.87 -2.03 -13.53
CA LEU A 57 10.59 -1.66 -12.31
C LEU A 57 9.90 -0.47 -11.61
N VAL A 58 9.50 0.55 -12.38
CA VAL A 58 8.77 1.71 -11.86
C VAL A 58 7.42 1.29 -11.27
N MET A 59 6.67 0.43 -11.97
CA MET A 59 5.39 -0.10 -11.47
C MET A 59 5.58 -0.94 -10.20
N ALA A 60 6.65 -1.74 -10.13
CA ALA A 60 6.97 -2.53 -8.94
C ALA A 60 7.27 -1.65 -7.71
N VAL A 61 8.05 -0.57 -7.88
CA VAL A 61 8.31 0.38 -6.79
C VAL A 61 7.03 1.09 -6.36
N GLN A 62 6.22 1.55 -7.31
CA GLN A 62 4.93 2.19 -7.04
C GLN A 62 4.00 1.25 -6.23
N GLN A 63 3.99 -0.05 -6.56
CA GLN A 63 3.24 -1.05 -5.80
C GLN A 63 3.72 -1.17 -4.36
N VAL A 64 5.02 -1.28 -4.12
CA VAL A 64 5.58 -1.36 -2.75
C VAL A 64 5.16 -0.15 -1.91
N ILE A 65 5.15 1.06 -2.49
CA ILE A 65 4.71 2.29 -1.82
C ILE A 65 3.22 2.23 -1.48
N ILE A 66 2.36 1.84 -2.42
CA ILE A 66 0.90 1.77 -2.20
C ILE A 66 0.58 0.73 -1.12
N GLN A 67 1.26 -0.41 -1.15
CA GLN A 67 1.11 -1.47 -0.16
C GLN A 67 1.53 -0.97 1.23
N MET A 68 2.68 -0.30 1.37
CA MET A 68 3.05 0.28 2.67
C MET A 68 2.11 1.42 3.11
N ALA A 69 1.74 2.33 2.21
CA ALA A 69 0.99 3.53 2.57
C ALA A 69 -0.45 3.22 3.02
N TYR A 70 -1.14 2.31 2.33
CA TYR A 70 -2.55 2.03 2.59
C TYR A 70 -2.77 0.81 3.46
N TRP A 71 -1.97 -0.24 3.30
CA TRP A 71 -2.14 -1.47 4.08
C TRP A 71 -1.66 -1.27 5.52
N MET A 72 -0.66 -0.40 5.74
CA MET A 72 -0.10 -0.17 7.07
C MET A 72 -0.74 0.96 7.88
N HIS A 73 -1.85 1.56 7.43
CA HIS A 73 -2.61 2.60 8.15
C HIS A 73 -1.74 3.69 8.81
N MET A 74 -0.64 4.11 8.16
CA MET A 74 0.30 5.14 8.66
C MET A 74 -0.34 6.51 8.94
N LYS A 75 -1.64 6.67 8.67
CA LYS A 75 -2.40 7.88 8.94
C LYS A 75 -3.00 7.94 10.36
N ASP A 76 -2.99 6.85 11.13
CA ASP A 76 -3.48 6.86 12.51
C ASP A 76 -2.36 7.13 13.53
N LYS A 77 -2.56 8.21 14.30
CA LYS A 77 -1.62 8.75 15.31
C LYS A 77 -1.19 7.64 16.28
N GLY A 78 0.12 7.36 16.35
CA GLY A 78 0.72 6.45 17.34
C GLY A 78 1.55 5.28 16.78
N HIS A 79 1.54 5.03 15.46
CA HIS A 79 2.17 3.84 14.86
C HIS A 79 3.65 4.05 14.42
N MET A 80 4.46 4.77 15.20
CA MET A 80 5.88 4.98 14.89
C MET A 80 6.68 3.67 14.90
N LEU A 81 6.38 2.78 15.85
CA LEU A 81 7.11 1.52 16.01
C LEU A 81 6.89 0.55 14.82
N PRO A 82 5.65 0.30 14.35
CA PRO A 82 5.42 -0.49 13.14
C PRO A 82 6.11 0.05 11.89
N ILE A 83 6.10 1.37 11.69
CA ILE A 83 6.78 2.02 10.54
C ILE A 83 8.28 1.71 10.57
N VAL A 84 8.92 1.87 11.73
CA VAL A 84 10.35 1.61 11.89
C VAL A 84 10.65 0.13 11.65
N PHE A 85 9.82 -0.79 12.15
CA PHE A 85 9.98 -2.22 11.89
C PHE A 85 9.79 -2.59 10.42
N MET A 86 8.87 -1.96 9.68
CA MET A 86 8.70 -2.24 8.25
C MET A 86 9.82 -1.67 7.40
N ILE A 87 10.29 -0.45 7.68
CA ILE A 87 11.46 0.11 6.99
C ILE A 87 12.70 -0.71 7.31
N GLY A 88 12.89 -1.09 8.58
CA GLY A 88 13.99 -1.96 9.01
C GLY A 88 13.91 -3.35 8.37
N GLY A 89 12.73 -3.96 8.31
CA GLY A 89 12.49 -5.23 7.65
C GLY A 89 12.75 -5.16 6.13
N ALA A 90 12.31 -4.11 5.46
CA ALA A 90 12.58 -3.88 4.04
C ALA A 90 14.09 -3.70 3.80
N PHE A 91 14.79 -2.98 4.67
CA PHE A 91 16.24 -2.80 4.59
C PHE A 91 17.00 -4.12 4.78
N ILE A 92 16.64 -4.91 5.80
CA ILE A 92 17.23 -6.23 6.05
C ILE A 92 16.94 -7.18 4.88
N ALA A 93 15.71 -7.20 4.36
CA ALA A 93 15.34 -8.03 3.22
C ALA A 93 16.15 -7.64 1.96
N PHE A 94 16.33 -6.36 1.70
CA PHE A 94 17.14 -5.87 0.59
C PHE A 94 18.61 -6.29 0.74
N LEU A 95 19.19 -6.12 1.92
CA LEU A 95 20.55 -6.57 2.22
C LEU A 95 20.70 -8.09 2.08
N ALA A 96 19.71 -8.87 2.54
CA ALA A 96 19.70 -10.32 2.42
C ALA A 96 19.66 -10.77 0.95
N ILE A 97 18.88 -10.10 0.10
CA ILE A 97 18.84 -10.37 -1.35
C ILE A 97 20.19 -10.06 -1.99
N ILE A 98 20.80 -8.91 -1.68
CA ILE A 98 22.13 -8.56 -2.19
C ILE A 98 23.14 -9.61 -1.75
N MET A 99 23.18 -9.94 -0.46
CA MET A 99 24.06 -10.97 0.08
C MET A 99 23.84 -12.32 -0.62
N ALA A 100 22.60 -12.76 -0.83
CA ALA A 100 22.31 -14.01 -1.51
C ALA A 100 22.78 -14.01 -2.98
N VAL A 101 22.55 -12.92 -3.73
CA VAL A 101 22.97 -12.81 -5.13
C VAL A 101 24.49 -12.82 -5.27
N TYR A 102 25.21 -12.10 -4.40
CA TYR A 102 26.67 -12.00 -4.48
C TYR A 102 27.41 -13.19 -3.85
N TRP A 103 26.82 -13.85 -2.85
CA TRP A 103 27.45 -14.97 -2.16
C TRP A 103 27.14 -16.29 -2.87
N VAL A 104 25.88 -16.59 -3.22
CA VAL A 104 25.51 -17.90 -3.77
C VAL A 104 25.99 -18.08 -5.21
N TRP A 105 26.12 -16.98 -5.97
CA TRP A 105 26.50 -17.03 -7.38
C TRP A 105 27.99 -16.78 -7.66
N TRP A 106 28.80 -16.81 -6.60
CA TRP A 106 30.26 -16.90 -6.66
C TRP A 106 30.71 -18.30 -6.19
#